data_AF-A0A5K1BZN7-F1
#
_entry.id   AF-A0A5K1BZN7-F1
#
_cell.length_a   1.000
_cell.length_b   1.000
_cell.length_c   1.000
_cell.angle_alpha   90.00
_cell.angle_beta   90.00
_cell.angle_gamma   90.00
#
_symmetry.space_group_name_H-M   'P 1'
#
loop_
_entity.id
_entity.type
_entity.pdbx_description
1 polymer ?
#
loop_
_entity_poly.entity_id
_entity_poly.type
_entity_poly.pdbx_seq_one_letter_code
_entity_poly.pdbx_strand_id
1 'polypeptide(L)' 'RTDFWNEACKLSDLHHPNVVAFYGVVLDGPGGTVATVTEYMVNGSLRQALHKNN' A
#
# COMPACT_ATOMS: atom_id res chain seq x y z
N ARG A 1 6.55 12.12 -9.49
CA ARG A 1 6.47 12.53 -8.06
C ARG A 1 5.07 13.03 -7.71
N THR A 2 4.46 13.89 -8.52
CA THR A 2 3.06 14.34 -8.30
C THR A 2 2.07 13.17 -8.21
N ASP A 3 2.19 12.18 -9.09
CA ASP A 3 1.26 11.03 -9.09
C ASP A 3 1.33 10.21 -7.79
N PHE A 4 2.53 10.04 -7.23
CA PHE A 4 2.72 9.39 -5.94
C PHE A 4 1.97 10.11 -4.82
N TRP A 5 2.08 11.44 -4.76
CA TRP A 5 1.37 12.23 -3.76
C TRP A 5 -0.14 12.22 -3.98
N ASN A 6 -0.59 12.27 -5.23
CA ASN A 6 -2.00 12.14 -5.56
C ASN A 6 -2.57 10.79 -5.11
N GLU A 7 -1.82 9.70 -5.26
CA GLU A 7 -2.23 8.38 -4.79
C GLU A 7 -2.21 8.30 -3.26
N ALA A 8 -1.15 8.78 -2.61
CA ALA A 8 -1.04 8.82 -1.15
C ALA A 8 -2.18 9.62 -0.50
N CYS A 9 -2.55 10.78 -1.06
CA CYS A 9 -3.68 11.57 -0.59
C CYS A 9 -5.03 10.87 -0.79
N LYS A 10 -5.22 10.16 -1.91
CA LYS A 10 -6.45 9.38 -2.10
C LYS A 10 -6.52 8.21 -1.11
N LEU A 11 -5.40 7.54 -0.86
CA LEU A 11 -5.32 6.42 0.07
C LEU A 11 -5.54 6.87 1.53
N SER A 12 -5.12 8.08 1.91
CA SER A 12 -5.33 8.60 3.27
C SER A 12 -6.80 8.82 3.62
N ASP A 13 -7.68 8.95 2.64
CA ASP A 13 -9.11 9.16 2.88
C ASP A 13 -9.89 7.82 3.00
N LEU A 14 -9.24 6.68 2.70
CA LEU A 14 -9.91 5.38 2.65
C LEU A 14 -9.74 4.59 3.95
N HIS A 15 -10.79 4.61 4.78
CA HIS A 15 -10.87 3.83 6.01
C HIS A 15 -12.09 2.91 5.98
N HIS A 16 -11.94 1.70 5.45
CA HIS A 16 -13.03 0.71 5.32
C HIS A 16 -12.50 -0.72 5.50
N PRO A 17 -13.25 -1.65 6.13
CA PRO A 17 -12.77 -3.01 6.42
C PRO A 17 -12.35 -3.87 5.21
N ASN A 18 -12.80 -3.52 4.00
CA ASN A 18 -12.45 -4.22 2.74
C ASN A 18 -11.46 -3.44 1.87
N VAL A 19 -10.85 -2.37 2.40
CA VAL A 19 -9.81 -1.60 1.73
C VAL A 19 -8.56 -1.67 2.60
N VAL A 20 -7.41 -1.89 1.97
CA VAL A 20 -6.13 -1.96 2.66
C VAL A 20 -5.88 -0.67 3.46
N ALA A 21 -5.52 -0.81 4.73
CA ALA A 21 -5.19 0.33 5.56
C ALA A 21 -3.89 0.99 5.08
N PHE A 22 -3.97 2.29 4.81
CA PHE A 22 -2.82 3.13 4.51
C PHE A 22 -2.39 3.88 5.78
N TYR A 23 -1.11 3.75 6.14
CA TYR A 23 -0.57 4.37 7.36
C TYR A 23 0.21 5.65 7.08
N GLY A 24 0.76 5.81 5.87
CA GLY A 24 1.45 7.04 5.50
C GLY A 24 2.58 6.83 4.49
N VAL A 25 3.45 7.83 4.41
CA VAL A 25 4.61 7.87 3.51
C VAL A 25 5.88 8.02 4.33
N VAL A 26 6.91 7.26 3.96
CA VAL A 26 8.29 7.52 4.41
C VAL A 26 8.97 8.41 3.37
N LEU A 27 9.41 9.58 3.84
CA LEU A 27 10.28 10.48 3.10
C LEU A 27 11.74 10.15 3.41
N ASP A 28 12.61 10.37 2.44
CA ASP A 28 14.07 10.27 2.61
C ASP A 28 14.52 8.94 3.25
N GLY A 29 13.89 7.84 2.82
CA GLY A 29 14.31 6.49 3.18
C GLY A 29 15.73 6.18 2.70
N PRO A 30 16.28 5.00 3.03
CA PRO A 30 17.62 4.60 2.59
C PRO A 30 17.81 4.84 1.09
N GLY A 31 18.86 5.58 0.74
CA GLY A 31 19.14 5.98 -0.66
C GLY A 31 18.28 7.14 -1.19
N GLY A 32 17.63 7.92 -0.33
CA GLY A 32 16.75 9.03 -0.75
C GLY A 32 15.43 8.57 -1.37
N THR A 33 14.98 7.38 -0.97
CA THR A 33 13.77 6.75 -1.51
C THR A 33 12.51 7.28 -0.84
N VAL A 34 11.38 7.20 -1.55
CA VAL A 34 10.06 7.53 -1.04
C VAL A 34 9.21 6.27 -1.13
N ALA A 35 8.50 5.92 -0.06
CA ALA A 35 7.70 4.70 0.02
C ALA A 35 6.38 4.92 0.76
N THR A 36 5.36 4.15 0.40
CA THR A 36 4.11 4.05 1.16
C THR A 36 4.24 2.99 2.26
N VAL A 37 3.49 3.18 3.34
CA VAL A 37 3.34 2.21 4.42
C VAL A 37 1.88 1.79 4.49
N THR A 38 1.64 0.49 4.40
CA THR A 38 0.30 -0.12 4.49
C THR A 38 0.31 -1.25 5.51
N GLU A 39 -0.86 -1.75 5.86
CA GLU A 39 -0.94 -3.03 6.57
C GLU A 39 -0.34 -4.17 5.75
N TYR A 40 0.17 -5.19 6.45
CA TYR A 40 0.79 -6.34 5.83
C TYR A 40 -0.24 -7.44 5.57
N MET A 41 -0.43 -7.78 4.28
CA MET A 41 -1.33 -8.84 3.85
C MET A 41 -0.59 -10.18 3.78
N VAL A 42 -0.70 -11.01 4.83
CA VAL A 42 0.06 -12.28 4.98
C VAL A 42 -0.16 -13.28 3.83
N ASN A 43 -1.35 -13.29 3.23
CA ASN A 43 -1.68 -14.19 2.12
C ASN A 43 -1.30 -13.60 0.75
N GLY A 44 -0.71 -12.41 0.71
CA GLY A 44 -0.35 -11.69 -0.50
C GLY A 44 -1.58 -11.23 -1.29
N SER A 45 -1.41 -11.14 -2.61
CA SER A 45 -2.51 -10.76 -3.51
C SER A 45 -3.54 -11.89 -3.68
N LEU A 46 -4.79 -11.54 -3.97
CA LEU A 46 -5.84 -12.51 -4.28
C LEU A 46 -5.45 -13.45 -5.44
N ARG A 47 -4.76 -12.92 -6.46
CA ARG A 47 -4.21 -13.73 -7.57
C ARG A 47 -3.30 -14.85 -7.04
N GLN A 48 -2.38 -14.54 -6.15
CA GLN A 48 -1.48 -15.56 -5.57
C GLN A 48 -2.26 -16.57 -4.73
N ALA A 49 -3.23 -16.12 -3.94
CA ALA A 49 -4.06 -17.01 -3.14
C ALA A 49 -4.87 -18.00 -4.00
N LEU A 50 -5.40 -17.54 -5.13
CA LEU A 50 -6.17 -18.40 -6.06
C LEU A 50 -5.29 -19.38 -6.84
N HIS A 51 -4.08 -18.99 -7.22
CA HIS A 51 -3.17 -19.88 -7.96
C HIS A 51 -2.46 -20.92 -7.08
N LYS A 52 -2.36 -20.71 -5.76
CA LYS A 52 -1.78 -21.70 -4.82
C LYS A 52 -2.67 -22.91 -4.55
N ASN A 53 -3.95 -22.84 -4.90
CA ASN A 53 -4.93 -23.90 -4.68
C ASN A 53 -5.19 -24.76 -5.94
N ASN A 54 -4.33 -24.66 -6.97
CA ASN A 54 -4.32 -25.54 -8.14
C ASN A 54 -3.09 -26.45 -8.12
#